data_AF-A0A5N8WHZ1-F1
#
_entry.id   AF-A0A5N8WHZ1-F1
#
_cell.length_a   1.000
_cell.length_b   1.000
_cell.length_c   1.000
_cell.angle_alpha   90.00
_cell.angle_beta   90.00
_cell.angle_gamma   90.00
#
_symmetry.space_group_name_H-M   'P 1'
#
loop_
_entity.id
_entity.type
_entity.pdbx_description
1 polymer ?
#
loop_
_entity_poly.entity_id
_entity_poly.type
_entity_poly.pdbx_seq_one_letter_code
_entity_poly.pdbx_strand_id
1 'polypeptide(L)'
;MSALNLTDMTLSFRALETIAETHPHLPAALFHLRGTTLAAEQVIDVQFHHDPDAFTAWCDVFDIDTALLETRSTGFGHYTRAVVRYAGVTFVLVLDHHDREWRTAPLAVAA
;
A
#
# COMPACT_ATOMS: atom_id res chain seq x y z
N MET A 1 -13.35 -10.49 13.14
CA MET A 1 -12.17 -10.52 12.24
C MET A 1 -12.05 -11.93 11.70
N SER A 2 -12.16 -12.12 10.39
CA SER A 2 -11.89 -13.43 9.79
C SER A 2 -10.38 -13.62 9.71
N ALA A 3 -9.86 -14.75 10.19
CA ALA A 3 -8.44 -15.07 10.04
C ALA A 3 -8.12 -15.24 8.55
N LEU A 4 -6.93 -14.80 8.11
CA LEU A 4 -6.41 -15.15 6.78
C LEU A 4 -6.38 -16.67 6.67
N ASN A 5 -7.13 -17.23 5.72
CA ASN A 5 -7.06 -18.65 5.44
C ASN A 5 -5.85 -18.93 4.53
N LEU A 6 -5.38 -20.19 4.50
CA LEU A 6 -4.20 -20.59 3.72
C LEU A 6 -4.35 -20.29 2.22
N THR A 7 -5.57 -20.37 1.69
CA THR A 7 -5.87 -20.08 0.29
C THR A 7 -5.63 -18.60 -0.03
N ASP A 8 -6.11 -17.70 0.83
CA ASP A 8 -5.96 -16.24 0.68
C ASP A 8 -4.49 -15.83 0.74
N MET A 9 -3.71 -16.45 1.64
CA MET A 9 -2.26 -16.27 1.71
C MET A 9 -1.58 -16.74 0.42
N THR A 10 -1.93 -17.94 -0.05
CA THR A 10 -1.32 -18.53 -1.26
C THR A 10 -1.58 -17.65 -2.49
N LEU A 11 -2.80 -17.14 -2.64
CA LEU A 11 -3.17 -16.24 -3.72
C LEU A 11 -2.36 -14.93 -3.67
N SER A 12 -2.21 -14.36 -2.48
CA SER A 12 -1.40 -13.16 -2.25
C SER A 12 0.07 -13.37 -2.63
N PHE A 13 0.67 -14.47 -2.17
CA PHE A 13 2.07 -14.78 -2.48
C PHE A 13 2.30 -15.03 -3.96
N ARG A 14 1.40 -15.73 -4.65
CA ARG A 14 1.52 -15.94 -6.10
C ARG A 14 1.45 -14.64 -6.89
N ALA A 15 0.58 -13.71 -6.47
CA ALA A 15 0.49 -12.40 -7.10
C ALA A 15 1.81 -11.62 -6.94
N LEU A 16 2.38 -11.61 -5.72
CA LEU A 16 3.67 -10.98 -5.43
C LEU A 16 4.84 -11.64 -6.18
N GLU A 17 4.87 -12.97 -6.23
CA GLU A 17 5.87 -13.75 -6.96
C GLU A 17 5.83 -13.41 -8.46
N THR A 18 4.63 -13.37 -9.05
CA THR A 18 4.45 -12.99 -10.46
C THR A 18 4.99 -11.57 -10.72
N ILE A 19 4.71 -10.62 -9.83
CA ILE A 19 5.22 -9.25 -9.95
C ILE A 19 6.75 -9.24 -9.87
N ALA A 20 7.34 -9.97 -8.92
CA ALA A 20 8.79 -10.04 -8.74
C ALA A 20 9.50 -10.69 -9.94
N GLU A 21 8.89 -11.70 -10.55
CA GLU A 21 9.43 -12.38 -11.74
C GLU A 21 9.35 -11.50 -13.00
N THR A 22 8.26 -10.76 -13.15
CA THR A 22 8.02 -9.92 -14.35
C THR A 22 8.67 -8.53 -14.24
N HIS A 23 8.89 -8.04 -13.02
CA HIS A 23 9.47 -6.73 -12.73
C HIS A 23 10.61 -6.87 -11.69
N PRO A 24 11.72 -7.55 -12.02
CA PRO A 24 12.79 -7.86 -11.06
C PRO A 24 13.56 -6.63 -10.55
N HIS A 25 13.38 -5.47 -11.20
CA HIS A 25 14.00 -4.20 -10.82
C HIS A 25 13.11 -3.31 -9.96
N LEU A 26 11.92 -3.79 -9.60
CA LEU A 26 10.97 -3.01 -8.84
C LEU A 26 11.54 -2.69 -7.45
N PRO A 27 11.48 -1.42 -7.00
CA PRO A 27 11.96 -1.05 -5.67
C PRO A 27 11.27 -1.84 -4.56
N ALA A 28 12.02 -2.17 -3.51
CA ALA A 28 11.48 -2.87 -2.37
C ALA A 28 10.38 -2.04 -1.69
N ALA A 29 9.30 -2.71 -1.30
CA ALA A 29 8.17 -2.08 -0.62
C ALA A 29 7.78 -2.87 0.63
N LEU A 30 7.13 -2.20 1.58
CA LEU A 30 6.58 -2.85 2.76
C LEU A 30 5.17 -3.36 2.45
N PHE A 31 4.95 -4.67 2.63
CA PHE A 31 3.65 -5.30 2.39
C PHE A 31 2.90 -5.58 3.69
N HIS A 32 1.64 -5.16 3.76
CA HIS A 32 0.71 -5.59 4.79
C HIS A 32 -0.43 -6.39 4.18
N LEU A 33 -0.49 -7.68 4.52
CA LEU A 33 -1.59 -8.55 4.14
C LEU A 33 -2.79 -8.26 5.05
N ARG A 34 -3.81 -7.59 4.51
CA ARG A 34 -5.10 -7.45 5.19
C ARG A 34 -5.95 -8.67 4.88
N GLY A 35 -6.58 -9.24 5.90
CA GLY A 35 -7.51 -10.35 5.72
C GLY A 35 -8.72 -9.97 4.86
N THR A 36 -9.55 -10.97 4.53
CA THR A 36 -10.73 -10.81 3.69
C THR A 36 -11.68 -9.74 4.23
N THR A 37 -12.02 -8.76 3.38
CA THR A 37 -12.99 -7.70 3.72
C THR A 37 -14.42 -8.27 3.75
N LEU A 38 -15.43 -7.44 4.08
CA LEU A 38 -16.84 -7.83 3.97
C LEU A 38 -17.23 -8.31 2.55
N ALA A 39 -16.46 -7.93 1.53
CA ALA A 39 -16.60 -8.38 0.15
C ALA A 39 -15.84 -9.69 -0.16
N ALA A 40 -15.28 -10.36 0.86
CA ALA A 40 -14.43 -11.55 0.73
C ALA A 40 -13.23 -11.36 -0.22
N GLU A 41 -12.72 -10.13 -0.30
CA GLU A 41 -11.58 -9.81 -1.15
C GLU A 41 -10.29 -9.72 -0.34
N GLN A 42 -9.24 -10.37 -0.84
CA GLN A 42 -7.90 -10.33 -0.28
C GLN A 42 -7.22 -9.01 -0.65
N VAL A 43 -6.69 -8.31 0.36
CA VAL A 43 -6.10 -6.99 0.18
C VAL A 43 -4.64 -6.98 0.64
N ILE A 44 -3.77 -6.41 -0.18
CA ILE A 44 -2.36 -6.14 0.16
C ILE A 44 -2.18 -4.62 0.18
N ASP A 45 -1.83 -4.06 1.33
CA ASP A 45 -1.28 -2.71 1.33
C ASP A 45 0.20 -2.76 0.95
N VAL A 46 0.61 -1.85 0.07
CA VAL A 46 2.00 -1.62 -0.31
C VAL A 46 2.37 -0.22 0.16
N GLN A 47 3.26 -0.11 1.13
CA GLN A 47 3.63 1.16 1.75
C GLN A 47 4.99 1.65 1.27
N PHE A 48 5.02 2.94 0.95
CA PHE A 48 6.20 3.70 0.55
C PHE A 48 6.36 4.86 1.53
N HIS A 49 7.40 4.81 2.35
CA HIS A 49 7.68 5.88 3.32
C HIS A 49 8.65 6.85 2.67
N HIS A 50 8.15 8.03 2.28
CA HIS A 50 8.98 9.08 1.67
C HIS A 50 9.72 8.69 0.40
N ASP A 51 9.21 7.70 -0.33
CA ASP A 51 9.84 7.20 -1.56
C ASP A 51 8.86 7.35 -2.74
N PRO A 52 8.74 8.56 -3.31
CA PRO A 52 7.85 8.81 -4.42
C PRO A 52 8.29 8.07 -5.69
N ASP A 53 9.58 7.87 -5.90
CA ASP A 53 10.12 7.18 -7.08
C ASP A 53 9.74 5.69 -7.05
N ALA A 54 9.85 5.05 -5.87
CA ALA A 54 9.35 3.69 -5.68
C ALA A 54 7.84 3.60 -5.87
N PHE A 55 7.08 4.55 -5.31
CA PHE A 55 5.63 4.58 -5.49
C PHE A 55 5.24 4.69 -6.97
N THR A 56 5.87 5.59 -7.73
CA THR A 56 5.62 5.73 -9.18
C THR A 56 5.99 4.47 -9.95
N ALA A 57 7.16 3.87 -9.69
CA ALA A 57 7.55 2.62 -10.34
C ALA A 57 6.52 1.49 -10.12
N TRP A 58 5.93 1.44 -8.93
CA TRP A 58 4.85 0.50 -8.63
C TRP A 58 3.51 0.86 -9.28
N CYS A 59 3.18 2.14 -9.43
CA CYS A 59 2.03 2.56 -10.24
C CYS A 59 2.18 2.13 -11.70
N ASP A 60 3.38 2.24 -12.26
CA ASP A 60 3.67 1.87 -13.65
C ASP A 60 3.47 0.36 -13.89
N VAL A 61 3.85 -0.49 -12.94
CA VAL A 61 3.61 -1.96 -12.99
C VAL A 61 2.13 -2.29 -13.18
N PHE A 62 1.25 -1.46 -12.62
CA PHE A 62 -0.18 -1.66 -12.63
C PHE A 62 -0.93 -0.78 -13.66
N ASP A 63 -0.19 -0.05 -14.51
CA ASP A 63 -0.76 0.91 -15.47
C ASP A 63 -1.73 1.90 -14.80
N ILE A 64 -1.39 2.35 -13.59
CA ILE A 64 -2.20 3.32 -12.83
C ILE A 64 -1.87 4.71 -13.32
N ASP A 65 -2.88 5.40 -13.86
CA ASP A 65 -2.76 6.81 -14.17
C ASP A 65 -2.56 7.63 -12.89
N THR A 66 -1.35 8.17 -12.73
CA THR A 66 -0.97 8.98 -11.57
C THR A 66 -1.81 10.26 -11.43
N ALA A 67 -2.46 10.73 -12.51
CA ALA A 67 -3.38 11.85 -12.45
C ALA A 67 -4.69 11.54 -11.69
N LEU A 68 -5.01 10.26 -11.50
CA LEU A 68 -6.23 9.80 -10.81
C LEU A 68 -5.99 9.43 -9.35
N LEU A 69 -4.79 9.70 -8.82
CA LEU A 69 -4.43 9.35 -7.46
C LEU A 69 -5.20 10.19 -6.43
N GLU A 70 -5.67 9.52 -5.37
CA GLU A 70 -6.35 10.21 -4.29
C GLU A 70 -5.35 10.62 -3.22
N THR A 71 -5.18 11.93 -3.02
CA THR A 71 -4.40 12.47 -1.92
C THR A 71 -5.33 12.87 -0.77
N ARG A 72 -5.06 12.36 0.43
CA ARG A 72 -5.82 12.66 1.64
C ARG A 72 -4.93 13.33 2.67
N SER A 73 -5.44 14.40 3.26
CA SER A 73 -4.84 15.01 4.44
C SER A 73 -5.32 14.33 5.70
N THR A 74 -4.42 14.22 6.67
CA THR A 74 -4.66 13.78 8.03
C THR A 74 -4.21 14.90 8.97
N GLY A 75 -4.54 14.81 10.26
CA GLY A 75 -4.01 15.76 11.25
C GLY A 75 -2.48 15.69 11.44
N PHE A 76 -1.79 14.73 10.80
CA PHE A 76 -0.37 14.42 11.02
C PHE A 76 0.46 14.41 9.73
N GLY A 77 -0.11 14.88 8.61
CA GLY A 77 0.52 14.86 7.29
C GLY A 77 -0.49 14.51 6.20
N HIS A 78 -0.02 14.13 5.03
CA HIS A 78 -0.88 13.70 3.92
C HIS A 78 -0.35 12.41 3.31
N TYR A 79 -1.24 11.62 2.70
CA TYR A 79 -0.84 10.43 1.96
C TYR A 79 -1.52 10.40 0.61
N THR A 80 -0.80 9.87 -0.37
CA THR A 80 -1.33 9.58 -1.70
C THR A 80 -1.61 8.09 -1.78
N ARG A 81 -2.77 7.71 -2.32
CA ARG A 81 -3.11 6.29 -2.49
C ARG A 81 -3.62 5.95 -3.87
N ALA A 82 -3.34 4.71 -4.27
CA ALA A 82 -3.93 4.06 -5.43
C ALA A 82 -4.54 2.71 -5.02
N VAL A 83 -5.61 2.29 -5.68
CA VAL A 83 -6.21 0.97 -5.47
C VAL A 83 -6.35 0.30 -6.82
N VAL A 84 -5.82 -0.91 -6.95
CA VAL A 84 -5.87 -1.69 -8.18
C VAL A 84 -6.14 -3.15 -7.87
N ARG A 85 -6.85 -3.83 -8.77
CA ARG A 85 -7.08 -5.28 -8.68
C ARG A 85 -6.17 -6.01 -9.65
N TYR A 86 -5.36 -6.93 -9.15
CA TYR A 86 -4.41 -7.72 -9.92
C TYR A 86 -4.44 -9.18 -9.47
N ALA A 87 -4.57 -10.11 -10.42
CA ALA A 87 -4.59 -11.55 -10.16
C ALA A 87 -5.57 -12.00 -9.04
N GLY A 88 -6.71 -11.31 -8.90
CA GLY A 88 -7.72 -11.61 -7.86
C GLY A 88 -7.42 -11.04 -6.47
N VAL A 89 -6.34 -10.27 -6.32
CA VAL A 89 -5.94 -9.53 -5.11
C VAL A 89 -6.17 -8.04 -5.35
N THR A 90 -6.66 -7.32 -4.35
CA THR A 90 -6.63 -5.85 -4.37
C THR A 90 -5.34 -5.36 -3.75
N PHE A 91 -4.58 -4.57 -4.49
CA PHE A 91 -3.42 -3.83 -4.03
C PHE A 91 -3.82 -2.41 -3.67
N VAL A 92 -3.40 -1.95 -2.49
CA VAL A 92 -3.55 -0.58 -2.04
C VAL A 92 -2.16 0.02 -1.89
N LEU A 93 -1.75 0.83 -2.87
CA LEU A 93 -0.47 1.53 -2.81
C LEU A 93 -0.63 2.79 -1.98
N VAL A 94 0.26 3.02 -1.02
CA VAL A 94 0.21 4.15 -0.10
C VAL A 94 1.59 4.81 -0.02
N LEU A 95 1.68 6.06 -0.49
CA LEU A 95 2.82 6.94 -0.26
C LEU A 95 2.50 7.85 0.92
N ASP A 96 3.23 7.68 2.01
CA ASP A 96 3.13 8.55 3.17
C ASP A 96 4.05 9.76 3.03
N HIS A 97 3.47 10.95 3.08
CA HIS A 97 4.18 12.23 3.11
C HIS A 97 4.10 12.78 4.53
N HIS A 98 4.99 12.36 5.43
CA HIS A 98 5.13 13.07 6.69
C HIS A 98 5.63 14.50 6.45
N ASP A 99 4.89 15.48 6.94
CA ASP A 99 5.41 16.83 7.14
C ASP A 99 6.42 16.77 8.29
N ARG A 100 7.72 16.99 8.03
CA ARG A 100 8.83 16.89 8.99
C ARG A 100 8.63 17.63 10.33
N GLU A 101 7.64 18.50 10.45
CA GLU A 101 7.33 19.31 11.63
C GLU A 101 6.69 18.53 12.80
N TRP A 102 6.19 17.30 12.62
CA TRP A 102 5.54 16.55 13.71
C TRP A 102 6.50 16.08 14.82
N ARG A 103 7.83 16.08 14.58
CA ARG A 103 8.82 15.71 15.60
C ARG A 103 8.88 16.69 16.79
N THR A 104 8.18 17.82 16.73
CA THR A 104 8.10 18.79 17.83
C THR A 104 6.74 18.88 18.51
N ALA A 105 5.73 18.08 18.15
CA ALA A 105 4.50 18.07 18.91
C ALA A 105 4.78 17.41 20.28
N PRO A 106 4.78 18.15 21.41
CA PRO A 106 4.89 17.50 22.70
C PRO A 106 3.66 16.60 22.84
N LEU A 107 3.89 15.33 23.18
CA LEU A 107 2.86 14.45 23.72
C LEU A 107 2.23 15.18 24.90
N ALA A 108 1.14 15.91 24.66
CA ALA A 108 0.28 16.39 25.72
C ALA A 108 -0.39 15.15 26.30
N VAL A 109 0.28 14.56 27.30
CA VAL A 109 -0.35 13.61 28.22
C VAL A 109 -1.43 14.42 28.94
N ALA A 110 -2.67 14.28 28.49
CA ALA A 110 -3.82 14.78 29.24
C ALA A 110 -3.88 14.00 30.55
N ALA A 111 -3.61 14.70 31.66
CA ALA A 111 -3.82 14.25 33.02
C ALA A 111 -5.29 14.41 33.43
#